data_AF-A0A947R9L1-F1
#
_entry.id   AF-A0A947R9L1-F1
#
_cell.length_a   1.000
_cell.length_b   1.000
_cell.length_c   1.000
_cell.angle_alpha   90.00
_cell.angle_beta   90.00
_cell.angle_gamma   90.00
#
_symmetry.space_group_name_H-M   'P 1'
#
loop_
_entity.id
_entity.type
_entity.pdbx_description
1 polymer ?
#
loop_
_entity_poly.entity_id
_entity_poly.type
_entity_poly.pdbx_seq_one_letter_code
_entity_poly.pdbx_strand_id
1 'polypeptide(L)'
;MYKNILRGFLIGGGIYLFLEAVLYLFNIRLYSVETVWPDSAVSYARLINQFLGSCFLFMVILAFEVQKNIEKYQPVIKTSGLWALFYGFLLIFISLSKDFSQAFNSLSSLYVWFPFYNQYLLLEAVFLIAYSMVVFLWISKKDGKQ
;
A
#
# COMPACT_ATOMS: atom_id res chain seq x y z
N MET A 1 -23.06 5.49 -9.00
CA MET A 1 -22.24 4.31 -9.31
C MET A 1 -20.77 4.53 -8.96
N TYR A 2 -19.98 5.30 -9.71
CA TYR A 2 -18.54 5.50 -9.45
C TYR A 2 -18.19 6.00 -8.03
N LYS A 3 -18.98 6.92 -7.47
CA LYS A 3 -18.80 7.39 -6.08
C LYS A 3 -18.89 6.24 -5.06
N ASN A 4 -19.83 5.30 -5.24
CA ASN A 4 -19.99 4.16 -4.33
C ASN A 4 -18.86 3.14 -4.51
N ILE A 5 -18.40 2.92 -5.75
CA ILE A 5 -17.24 2.08 -6.03
C ILE A 5 -15.99 2.67 -5.37
N LEU A 6 -15.77 3.98 -5.52
CA LEU A 6 -14.66 4.69 -4.89
C LEU A 6 -14.70 4.61 -3.35
N ARG A 7 -15.89 4.71 -2.74
CA ARG A 7 -16.07 4.42 -1.30
C ARG A 7 -15.62 3.00 -0.96
N GLY A 8 -16.01 2.02 -1.76
CA GLY A 8 -15.59 0.63 -1.60
C GLY A 8 -14.07 0.48 -1.63
N PHE A 9 -13.39 1.10 -2.58
CA PHE A 9 -11.92 1.12 -2.63
C PHE A 9 -11.29 1.75 -1.39
N LEU A 10 -11.81 2.89 -0.91
CA LEU A 10 -11.28 3.56 0.28
C LEU A 10 -11.50 2.74 1.56
N ILE A 11 -12.66 2.08 1.69
CA ILE A 11 -12.94 1.17 2.81
C ILE A 11 -12.03 -0.06 2.75
N GLY A 12 -11.95 -0.72 1.59
CA GLY A 12 -11.09 -1.89 1.40
C GLY A 12 -9.62 -1.55 1.64
N GLY A 13 -9.15 -0.43 1.09
CA GLY A 13 -7.80 0.09 1.34
C GLY A 13 -7.57 0.40 2.82
N GLY A 14 -8.54 1.03 3.50
CA GLY A 14 -8.47 1.27 4.94
C GLY A 14 -8.36 -0.02 5.76
N ILE A 15 -9.13 -1.06 5.44
CA ILE A 15 -9.03 -2.37 6.10
C ILE A 15 -7.66 -3.00 5.86
N TYR A 16 -7.16 -2.95 4.62
CA TYR A 16 -5.84 -3.46 4.28
C TYR A 16 -4.73 -2.73 5.08
N LEU A 17 -4.75 -1.40 5.12
CA LEU A 17 -3.78 -0.61 5.89
C LEU A 17 -3.86 -0.89 7.39
N PHE A 18 -5.06 -1.20 7.92
CA PHE A 18 -5.23 -1.59 9.30
C PHE A 18 -4.55 -2.94 9.59
N LEU A 19 -4.71 -3.92 8.71
CA LEU A 19 -4.03 -5.21 8.85
C LEU A 19 -2.51 -5.05 8.75
N GLU A 20 -2.01 -4.26 7.80
CA GLU A 20 -0.60 -3.90 7.71
C GLU A 20 -0.09 -3.26 9.00
N ALA A 21 -0.84 -2.28 9.54
CA ALA A 21 -0.48 -1.62 10.80
C ALA A 21 -0.32 -2.62 11.95
N VAL A 22 -1.22 -3.61 12.07
CA VAL A 22 -1.12 -4.68 13.06
C VAL A 22 0.16 -5.49 12.86
N LEU A 23 0.48 -5.91 11.62
CA LEU A 23 1.71 -6.65 11.34
C LEU A 23 2.98 -5.90 11.79
N TYR A 24 3.00 -4.58 11.60
CA TYR A 24 4.10 -3.72 12.00
C TYR A 24 4.14 -3.46 13.51
N LEU A 25 3.03 -3.04 14.13
CA LEU A 25 2.98 -2.70 15.56
C LEU A 25 3.30 -3.90 16.46
N PHE A 26 2.88 -5.10 16.06
CA PHE A 26 3.14 -6.34 16.80
C PHE A 26 4.44 -7.03 16.36
N ASN A 27 5.25 -6.41 15.51
CA ASN A 27 6.54 -6.92 15.04
C ASN A 27 6.48 -8.33 14.41
N ILE A 28 5.32 -8.73 13.88
CA ILE A 28 5.09 -10.08 13.33
C ILE A 28 6.08 -10.38 12.19
N ARG A 29 6.45 -9.36 11.42
CA ARG A 29 7.41 -9.48 10.30
C ARG A 29 8.86 -9.73 10.74
N LEU A 30 9.20 -9.51 12.00
CA LEU A 30 10.56 -9.72 12.50
C LEU A 30 10.80 -11.15 13.02
N TYR A 31 9.75 -11.94 13.25
CA TYR A 31 9.88 -13.28 13.83
C TYR A 31 10.84 -14.20 13.08
N SER A 32 10.93 -14.09 11.76
CA SER A 32 11.82 -14.92 10.95
C SER A 32 13.29 -14.49 11.00
N VAL A 33 13.60 -13.27 11.44
CA VAL A 33 14.95 -12.69 11.42
C VAL A 33 15.54 -12.50 12.82
N GLU A 34 14.73 -12.56 13.87
CA GLU A 34 15.17 -12.39 15.27
C GLU A 34 16.27 -13.38 15.69
N THR A 35 16.29 -14.60 15.12
CA THR A 35 17.32 -15.60 15.44
C THR A 35 18.57 -15.50 14.57
N VAL A 36 18.57 -14.63 13.57
CA VAL A 36 19.65 -14.52 12.55
C VAL A 36 20.34 -13.16 12.63
N TRP A 37 19.61 -12.10 12.95
CA TRP A 37 20.12 -10.74 12.98
C TRP A 37 20.74 -10.39 14.34
N PRO A 38 21.74 -9.48 14.38
CA PRO A 38 22.24 -8.94 15.64
C PRO A 38 21.15 -8.19 16.41
N ASP A 39 21.20 -8.23 17.75
CA ASP A 39 20.22 -7.57 18.62
C ASP A 39 20.05 -6.08 18.36
N SER A 40 21.12 -5.39 17.96
CA SER A 40 21.10 -3.97 17.60
C SER A 40 20.26 -3.71 16.35
N ALA A 41 20.35 -4.57 15.34
CA ALA A 41 19.55 -4.49 14.12
C ALA A 41 18.08 -4.80 14.40
N VAL A 42 17.80 -5.82 15.22
CA VAL A 42 16.44 -6.17 15.64
C VAL A 42 15.80 -5.02 16.42
N SER A 43 16.53 -4.44 17.38
CA SER A 43 16.03 -3.32 18.20
C SER A 43 15.71 -2.09 17.37
N TYR A 44 16.59 -1.75 16.40
CA TYR A 44 16.32 -0.67 15.46
C TYR A 44 15.10 -0.96 14.58
N ALA A 45 15.00 -2.18 14.02
CA ALA A 45 13.88 -2.58 13.18
C ALA A 45 12.54 -2.54 13.93
N ARG A 46 12.51 -2.93 15.20
CA ARG A 46 11.29 -2.85 16.05
C ARG A 46 10.80 -1.41 16.19
N LEU A 47 11.70 -0.45 16.42
CA LEU A 47 11.34 0.97 16.50
C LEU A 47 10.75 1.47 15.18
N ILE A 48 11.41 1.16 14.07
CA ILE A 48 10.95 1.54 12.73
C ILE A 48 9.59 0.91 12.42
N ASN A 49 9.38 -0.36 12.73
CA ASN A 49 8.11 -1.04 12.57
C ASN A 49 6.99 -0.36 13.37
N GLN A 50 7.22 -0.03 14.65
CA GLN A 50 6.21 0.66 15.46
C GLN A 50 5.84 2.04 14.90
N PHE A 51 6.83 2.79 14.41
CA PHE A 51 6.60 4.07 13.74
C PHE A 51 5.78 3.89 12.46
N LEU A 52 6.19 2.96 11.58
CA LEU A 52 5.46 2.65 10.34
C LEU A 52 4.03 2.21 10.61
N GLY A 53 3.83 1.33 11.59
CA GLY A 53 2.51 0.87 11.99
C GLY A 53 1.61 2.00 12.49
N SER A 54 2.17 2.97 13.22
CA SER A 54 1.46 4.18 13.65
C SER A 54 1.07 5.06 12.45
N CYS A 55 1.96 5.23 11.47
CA CYS A 55 1.65 5.91 10.22
C CYS A 55 0.52 5.21 9.45
N PHE A 56 0.52 3.88 9.39
CA PHE A 56 -0.55 3.13 8.75
C PHE A 56 -1.89 3.34 9.46
N LEU A 57 -1.96 3.28 10.79
CA LEU A 57 -3.19 3.60 11.53
C LEU A 57 -3.70 5.01 11.24
N PHE A 58 -2.80 6.00 11.13
CA PHE A 58 -3.20 7.35 10.75
C PHE A 58 -3.82 7.38 9.34
N MET A 59 -3.21 6.68 8.38
CA MET A 59 -3.75 6.54 7.02
C MET A 59 -5.10 5.83 6.98
N VAL A 60 -5.34 4.85 7.87
CA VAL A 60 -6.66 4.20 8.04
C VAL A 60 -7.72 5.22 8.43
N ILE A 61 -7.44 6.05 9.42
CA ILE A 61 -8.36 7.12 9.87
C ILE A 61 -8.66 8.08 8.72
N LEU A 62 -7.63 8.50 7.98
CA LEU A 62 -7.80 9.36 6.81
C LEU A 62 -8.66 8.71 5.72
N ALA A 63 -8.42 7.43 5.40
CA ALA A 63 -9.21 6.71 4.41
C ALA A 63 -10.70 6.64 4.80
N PHE A 64 -10.98 6.36 6.08
CA PHE A 64 -12.34 6.33 6.61
C PHE A 64 -13.00 7.70 6.71
N GLU A 65 -12.23 8.78 6.85
CA GLU A 65 -12.76 10.14 6.84
C GLU A 65 -13.04 10.60 5.40
N VAL A 66 -12.11 10.36 4.48
CA VAL A 66 -12.26 10.70 3.05
C VAL A 66 -13.45 10.00 2.41
N GLN A 67 -13.70 8.72 2.73
CA GLN A 67 -14.83 7.98 2.15
C GLN A 67 -16.21 8.56 2.53
N LYS A 68 -16.34 9.15 3.73
CA LYS A 68 -17.59 9.77 4.19
C LYS A 68 -17.97 10.92 3.26
N ASN A 69 -17.00 11.81 2.99
CA ASN A 69 -17.21 13.04 2.23
C ASN A 69 -16.25 13.19 1.04
N ILE A 70 -16.37 12.26 0.09
CA ILE A 70 -15.54 12.21 -1.13
C ILE A 70 -15.48 13.52 -1.91
N GLU A 71 -16.58 14.27 -1.96
CA GLU A 71 -16.65 15.52 -2.74
C GLU A 71 -15.78 16.61 -2.10
N LYS A 72 -15.80 16.71 -0.76
CA LYS A 72 -14.95 17.65 -0.01
C LYS A 72 -13.46 17.37 -0.24
N TYR A 73 -13.09 16.10 -0.37
CA TYR A 73 -11.69 15.66 -0.50
C TYR A 73 -11.27 15.37 -1.95
N GLN A 74 -11.97 15.91 -2.95
CA GLN A 74 -11.68 15.66 -4.37
C GLN A 74 -10.19 15.88 -4.75
N PRO A 75 -9.50 16.97 -4.33
CA PRO A 75 -8.10 17.18 -4.69
C PRO A 75 -7.19 16.07 -4.14
N VAL A 76 -7.42 15.65 -2.90
CA VAL A 76 -6.67 14.57 -2.24
C VAL A 76 -6.86 13.26 -3.00
N ILE A 77 -8.11 12.94 -3.34
CA ILE A 77 -8.46 11.74 -4.10
C ILE A 77 -7.79 11.76 -5.47
N LYS A 78 -7.85 12.89 -6.20
CA LYS A 78 -7.20 13.04 -7.51
C LYS A 78 -5.70 12.81 -7.42
N THR A 79 -5.03 13.44 -6.47
CA THR A 79 -3.58 13.29 -6.24
C THR A 79 -3.23 11.85 -5.85
N SER A 80 -4.04 11.21 -5.00
CA SER A 80 -3.85 9.80 -4.64
C SER A 80 -4.04 8.86 -5.84
N GLY A 81 -4.97 9.18 -6.75
CA GLY A 81 -5.19 8.42 -7.98
C GLY A 81 -4.00 8.49 -8.94
N LEU A 82 -3.39 9.67 -9.08
CA LEU A 82 -2.15 9.84 -9.85
C LEU A 82 -1.00 9.05 -9.24
N TRP A 83 -0.82 9.12 -7.92
CA TRP A 83 0.19 8.34 -7.22
C TRP A 83 -0.04 6.84 -7.33
N ALA A 84 -1.28 6.39 -7.20
CA ALA A 84 -1.63 4.98 -7.37
C ALA A 84 -1.32 4.48 -8.79
N LEU A 85 -1.56 5.31 -9.82
CA LEU A 85 -1.20 4.94 -11.19
C LEU A 85 0.31 4.78 -11.36
N PHE A 86 1.07 5.79 -10.93
CA PHE A 86 2.53 5.77 -10.99
C PHE A 86 3.09 4.56 -10.24
N TYR A 87 2.64 4.35 -9.01
CA TYR A 87 3.11 3.26 -8.17
C TYR A 87 2.70 1.89 -8.74
N GLY A 88 1.49 1.75 -9.26
CA GLY A 88 1.04 0.52 -9.92
C GLY A 88 1.93 0.14 -11.12
N PHE A 89 2.30 1.11 -11.97
CA PHE A 89 3.24 0.85 -13.07
C PHE A 89 4.65 0.50 -12.57
N LEU A 90 5.11 1.16 -11.50
CA LEU A 90 6.38 0.82 -10.88
C LEU A 90 6.40 -0.63 -10.38
N LEU A 91 5.32 -1.09 -9.74
CA LEU A 91 5.19 -2.47 -9.27
C LEU A 91 5.17 -3.50 -10.42
N ILE A 92 4.51 -3.19 -11.54
CA ILE A 92 4.57 -4.01 -12.75
C ILE A 92 6.00 -4.09 -13.27
N PHE A 93 6.68 -2.96 -13.39
CA PHE A 93 8.07 -2.92 -13.85
C PHE A 93 8.99 -3.77 -12.96
N ILE A 94 8.87 -3.62 -11.64
CA ILE A 94 9.62 -4.42 -10.66
C ILE A 94 9.30 -5.90 -10.83
N SER A 95 8.03 -6.27 -10.94
CA SER A 95 7.63 -7.68 -11.09
C SER A 95 8.12 -8.33 -12.39
N LEU A 96 8.34 -7.56 -13.45
CA LEU A 96 8.83 -8.06 -14.73
C LEU A 96 10.36 -8.14 -14.79
N SER A 97 11.06 -7.46 -13.87
CA SER A 97 12.51 -7.50 -13.79
C SER A 97 12.99 -8.85 -13.23
N LYS A 98 13.77 -9.57 -14.04
CA LYS A 98 14.11 -11.00 -13.80
C LYS A 98 14.92 -11.25 -12.52
N ASP A 99 15.62 -10.24 -11.99
CA ASP A 99 16.58 -10.42 -10.90
C ASP A 99 16.17 -9.74 -9.58
N PHE A 100 15.00 -9.08 -9.49
CA PHE A 100 14.67 -8.28 -8.30
C PHE A 100 14.59 -9.11 -7.01
N SER A 101 13.90 -10.25 -7.07
CA SER A 101 13.83 -11.18 -5.93
C SER A 101 15.20 -11.79 -5.61
N GLN A 102 16.02 -12.11 -6.61
CA GLN A 102 17.36 -12.63 -6.40
C GLN A 102 18.31 -11.59 -5.77
N ALA A 103 18.22 -10.33 -6.18
CA ALA A 103 19.01 -9.22 -5.64
C ALA A 103 18.64 -8.86 -4.19
N PHE A 104 17.37 -9.02 -3.81
CA PHE A 104 16.93 -8.84 -2.42
C PHE A 104 17.31 -10.02 -1.52
N ASN A 105 17.19 -11.24 -2.04
CA ASN A 105 17.52 -12.45 -1.27
C ASN A 105 19.03 -12.68 -1.07
N SER A 106 19.89 -12.04 -1.88
CA SER A 106 21.35 -12.15 -1.74
C SER A 106 21.92 -11.25 -0.65
N LEU A 107 21.14 -10.30 -0.11
CA LEU A 107 21.54 -9.41 0.97
C LEU A 107 20.80 -9.77 2.26
N SER A 108 21.53 -10.19 3.30
CA SER A 108 20.95 -10.64 4.57
C SER A 108 20.08 -9.60 5.27
N SER A 109 20.32 -8.31 5.01
CA SER A 109 19.53 -7.18 5.51
C SER A 109 18.23 -6.95 4.74
N LEU A 110 18.11 -7.52 3.54
CA LEU A 110 16.95 -7.42 2.64
C LEU A 110 16.24 -8.75 2.46
N TYR A 111 16.65 -9.78 3.22
CA TYR A 111 16.08 -11.11 3.16
C TYR A 111 14.61 -11.08 3.60
N VAL A 112 13.71 -11.20 2.63
CA VAL A 112 12.28 -11.35 2.86
C VAL A 112 11.85 -12.59 2.08
N TRP A 113 11.82 -13.74 2.75
CA TRP A 113 11.32 -14.95 2.12
C TRP A 113 9.80 -14.88 1.98
N PHE A 114 9.34 -14.59 0.76
CA PHE A 114 7.93 -14.64 0.41
C PHE A 114 7.76 -15.33 -0.96
N PRO A 115 7.38 -16.62 -0.99
CA PRO A 115 7.43 -17.47 -2.20
C PRO A 115 6.47 -17.04 -3.33
N PHE A 116 5.61 -16.05 -3.08
CA PHE A 116 4.68 -15.48 -4.07
C PHE A 116 4.81 -13.96 -4.21
N TYR A 117 6.02 -13.41 -3.99
CA TYR A 117 6.24 -11.96 -3.95
C TYR A 117 5.88 -11.26 -5.25
N ASN A 118 6.28 -11.82 -6.40
CA ASN A 118 5.95 -11.22 -7.70
C ASN A 118 4.44 -11.23 -7.97
N GLN A 119 3.75 -12.32 -7.62
CA GLN A 119 2.29 -12.42 -7.77
C GLN A 119 1.57 -11.41 -6.86
N TYR A 120 2.08 -11.23 -5.64
CA TYR A 120 1.59 -10.22 -4.71
C TYR A 120 1.79 -8.79 -5.26
N LEU A 121 2.97 -8.46 -5.79
CA LEU A 121 3.23 -7.16 -6.41
C LEU A 121 2.31 -6.88 -7.61
N LEU A 122 2.07 -7.89 -8.45
CA LEU A 122 1.14 -7.76 -9.59
C LEU A 122 -0.30 -7.56 -9.13
N LEU A 123 -0.75 -8.28 -8.10
CA LEU A 123 -2.08 -8.09 -7.54
C LEU A 123 -2.25 -6.68 -6.99
N GLU A 124 -1.28 -6.19 -6.21
CA GLU A 124 -1.28 -4.83 -5.68
C GLU A 124 -1.30 -3.79 -6.81
N ALA A 125 -0.48 -3.99 -7.85
CA ALA A 125 -0.47 -3.12 -9.03
C ALA A 125 -1.84 -3.04 -9.72
N VAL A 126 -2.50 -4.18 -9.91
CA VAL A 126 -3.84 -4.24 -10.52
C VAL A 126 -4.85 -3.46 -9.68
N PHE A 127 -4.83 -3.62 -8.36
CA PHE A 127 -5.72 -2.87 -7.46
C PHE A 127 -5.48 -1.35 -7.55
N LEU A 128 -4.23 -0.91 -7.57
CA LEU A 128 -3.87 0.50 -7.66
C LEU A 128 -4.28 1.14 -9.00
N ILE A 129 -4.06 0.42 -10.10
CA ILE A 129 -4.48 0.86 -11.43
C ILE A 129 -6.00 0.92 -11.51
N ALA A 130 -6.70 -0.10 -11.01
CA ALA A 130 -8.17 -0.11 -10.99
C ALA A 130 -8.73 1.06 -10.15
N TYR A 131 -8.16 1.33 -8.98
CA TYR A 131 -8.50 2.50 -8.16
C TYR A 131 -8.31 3.80 -8.95
N SER A 132 -7.16 3.96 -9.59
CA SER A 132 -6.84 5.15 -10.38
C SER A 132 -7.81 5.37 -11.54
N MET A 133 -8.15 4.32 -12.28
CA MET A 133 -9.16 4.37 -13.34
C MET A 133 -10.51 4.82 -12.81
N VAL A 134 -10.96 4.30 -11.66
CA VAL A 134 -12.22 4.73 -11.03
C VAL A 134 -12.18 6.20 -10.63
N VAL A 135 -11.06 6.69 -10.10
CA VAL A 135 -10.86 8.11 -9.76
C VAL A 135 -11.00 8.99 -11.00
N PHE A 136 -10.34 8.66 -12.10
CA PHE A 136 -10.39 9.48 -13.32
C PHE A 136 -11.77 9.45 -14.00
N LEU A 137 -12.43 8.29 -14.03
CA LEU A 137 -13.79 8.18 -14.55
C LEU A 137 -14.79 9.00 -13.70
N TRP A 138 -14.61 9.00 -12.38
CA TRP A 138 -15.44 9.79 -11.48
C TRP A 138 -15.26 11.31 -11.71
N ILE A 139 -14.01 11.78 -11.86
CA ILE A 139 -13.70 13.18 -12.11
C ILE A 139 -14.24 13.63 -13.47
N SER A 140 -13.95 12.90 -14.55
CA SER A 140 -14.40 13.24 -15.90
C SER A 140 -15.92 13.38 -16.01
N LYS A 141 -16.68 12.49 -15.33
CA LYS A 141 -18.14 12.58 -15.30
C LYS A 141 -18.67 13.77 -14.49
N LYS A 142 -17.90 14.27 -13.53
CA LYS A 142 -18.27 15.46 -12.75
C LYS A 142 -18.06 16.73 -13.59
N ASP A 143 -16.96 16.79 -14.33
CA ASP A 143 -16.61 17.94 -15.16
C ASP A 143 -17.52 18.05 -16.40
N GLY A 144 -17.97 16.93 -16.97
CA GLY A 144 -18.95 16.91 -18.06
C GLY A 144 -20.42 17.13 -17.65
N LYS A 145 -20.68 17.47 -16.38
CA LYS A 145 -22.01 17.80 -15.84
C LYS A 145 -22.12 19.26 -15.35
N GLN A 146 -21.07 20.05 -15.57
CA GLN A 146 -21.10 21.50 -15.44
C GLN A 146 -21.57 22.12 -16.76
#